data_AF-A0A9N9T986-F1
#
_entry.id   AF-A0A9N9T986-F1
#
_cell.length_a   1.000
_cell.length_b   1.000
_cell.length_c   1.000
_cell.angle_alpha   90.00
_cell.angle_beta   90.00
_cell.angle_gamma   90.00
#
_symmetry.space_group_name_H-M   'P 1'
#
loop_
_entity.id
_entity.type
_entity.pdbx_description
1 polymer ?
#
loop_
_entity_poly.entity_id
_entity_poly.type
_entity_poly.pdbx_seq_one_letter_code
_entity_poly.pdbx_strand_id
1 'polypeptide(L)' 'MKTIICNKDLRLERRVRALRCYVFSILQYELESWTLKQEDRRMLRIAWT' A
#
# COMPACT_ATOMS: atom_id res chain seq x y z
N MET A 1 -9.23 -3.41 -9.78
CA MET A 1 -8.31 -4.57 -9.67
C MET A 1 -8.98 -5.94 -9.74
N LYS A 2 -10.24 -6.10 -9.28
CA LYS A 2 -10.97 -7.38 -9.33
C LYS A 2 -10.96 -8.05 -10.72
N THR A 3 -11.14 -7.25 -11.77
CA THR A 3 -11.13 -7.69 -13.18
C THR A 3 -9.76 -8.11 -13.72
N ILE A 4 -8.65 -7.73 -13.08
CA ILE A 4 -7.29 -8.08 -13.53
C ILE A 4 -6.76 -9.29 -12.75
N ILE A 5 -7.08 -9.36 -11.45
CA ILE A 5 -6.61 -10.42 -10.54
C ILE A 5 -7.48 -11.67 -10.66
N CYS A 6 -8.81 -11.51 -10.80
CA CYS A 6 -9.76 -12.63 -10.84
C CYS A 6 -10.07 -13.13 -12.26
N ASN A 7 -9.46 -12.55 -13.30
CA ASN A 7 -9.71 -12.96 -14.68
C ASN A 7 -8.91 -14.22 -15.03
N LYS A 8 -9.62 -15.35 -15.23
CA LYS A 8 -9.03 -16.66 -15.51
C LYS A 8 -8.23 -16.71 -16.83
N ASP A 9 -8.55 -15.86 -17.81
CA ASP A 9 -7.86 -15.80 -19.11
C ASP A 9 -6.48 -15.12 -19.04
N LEU A 10 -6.19 -14.36 -17.97
CA LEU A 10 -4.88 -13.74 -17.84
C LEU A 10 -3.83 -14.77 -17.40
N ARG A 11 -2.75 -14.90 -18.18
CA ARG A 11 -1.55 -15.68 -17.82
C ARG A 11 -1.03 -15.27 -16.43
N LEU A 12 -0.61 -16.26 -15.65
CA LEU A 12 -0.16 -16.11 -14.26
C LEU A 12 0.89 -15.01 -14.09
N GLU A 13 1.84 -14.91 -15.03
CA GLU A 13 2.91 -13.90 -15.03
C GLU A 13 2.38 -12.46 -15.01
N ARG A 14 1.33 -12.16 -15.80
CA ARG A 14 0.73 -10.82 -15.84
C ARG A 14 0.02 -10.48 -14.54
N ARG A 15 -0.58 -11.47 -13.87
CA ARG A 15 -1.22 -11.27 -12.56
C ARG A 15 -0.20 -10.98 -11.47
N VAL A 16 0.92 -11.71 -11.47
CA VAL A 16 2.03 -11.49 -10.53
C VAL A 16 2.63 -10.10 -10.73
N ARG A 17 2.83 -9.68 -11.99
CA ARG A 17 3.25 -8.31 -12.30
C ARG A 17 2.27 -7.26 -11.81
N ALA A 18 0.96 -7.45 -12.06
CA ALA A 18 -0.06 -6.53 -11.56
C ALA A 18 -0.08 -6.45 -10.03
N LEU A 19 0.05 -7.58 -9.34
CA LEU A 19 0.17 -7.63 -7.88
C LEU A 19 1.38 -6.86 -7.37
N ARG A 20 2.58 -7.07 -7.94
CA ARG A 20 3.78 -6.33 -7.53
C ARG A 20 3.67 -4.83 -7.81
N CYS A 21 3.22 -4.45 -9.00
CA CYS A 21 3.22 -3.03 -9.39
C CYS A 21 2.09 -2.23 -8.73
N TYR A 22 0.95 -2.85 -8.41
CA TYR A 22 -0.19 -2.13 -7.86
C TYR A 22 -0.42 -2.40 -6.39
N VAL A 23 -0.40 -3.66 -5.94
CA VAL A 23 -0.68 -3.98 -4.53
C VAL A 23 0.50 -3.57 -3.66
N PHE A 24 1.73 -3.81 -4.12
CA PHE A 24 2.92 -3.46 -3.34
C PHE A 24 3.08 -1.94 -3.20
N SER A 25 2.84 -1.18 -4.27
CA SER A 25 2.85 0.29 -4.20
C SER A 25 1.77 0.85 -3.29
N ILE A 26 0.57 0.27 -3.28
CA ILE A 26 -0.49 0.69 -2.33
C ILE A 26 -0.05 0.39 -0.90
N LEU A 27 0.43 -0.82 -0.63
CA LEU A 27 0.89 -1.19 0.71
C LEU A 27 2.03 -0.30 1.18
N GLN A 28 2.98 0.03 0.31
CA GLN A 28 4.13 0.86 0.67
C GLN A 28 3.72 2.31 0.92
N TYR A 29 2.96 2.93 0.02
CA TYR A 29 2.53 4.33 0.20
C TYR A 29 1.54 4.50 1.35
N GLU A 30 0.62 3.56 1.58
CA GLU A 30 -0.28 3.64 2.73
C GLU A 30 0.47 3.41 4.05
N LEU A 31 1.46 2.52 4.08
CA LEU A 31 2.31 2.31 5.24
C LEU A 31 3.17 3.56 5.53
N GLU A 32 3.77 4.18 4.52
CA GLU A 32 4.50 5.44 4.67
C GLU A 32 3.58 6.56 5.18
N SER A 33 2.36 6.67 4.63
CA SER A 33 1.36 7.64 5.07
C SER A 33 0.90 7.40 6.51
N TRP A 34 0.80 6.15 6.94
CA TRP A 34 0.47 5.79 8.32
C TRP A 34 1.62 6.14 9.28
N THR A 35 2.85 5.85 8.87
CA THR A 35 4.08 6.11 9.65
C THR A 35 4.24 7.62 9.87
N LEU A 36 4.07 8.42 8.81
CA LEU A 36 4.12 9.89 8.88
C LEU A 36 3.11 10.45 9.88
N LYS A 37 1.85 9.98 9.82
CA LYS A 37 0.79 10.37 10.77
C LYS A 37 1.07 9.93 12.21
N GLN A 38 1.83 8.86 12.39
CA GLN A 38 2.21 8.37 13.72
C GLN A 38 3.32 9.24 14.32
N GLU A 39 4.29 9.64 13.50
CA GLU A 39 5.34 10.58 13.90
C GLU A 39 4.78 11.97 14.22
N ASP A 40 3.86 12.49 13.40
CA ASP A 40 3.15 13.75 13.68
C ASP A 40 2.39 13.68 15.02
N ARG A 41 1.66 12.59 15.27
CA ARG A 41 0.98 12.39 16.56
C ARG A 41 1.94 12.27 17.73
N ARG A 42 3.15 11.74 17.51
CA ARG A 42 4.19 11.62 18.54
C ARG A 42 4.79 12.98 18.87
N MET A 43 5.11 13.79 17.85
CA MET A 43 5.58 15.16 18.04
C MET A 43 4.53 16.02 18.76
N LEU A 44 3.28 15.94 18.34
CA LEU A 44 2.18 16.64 19.01
C LEU A 44 1.95 16.15 20.45
N ARG A 45 2.32 14.92 20.80
CA ARG A 45 2.26 14.49 22.21
C ARG A 45 3.39 15.09 23.02
N ILE A 46 4.62 15.07 22.49
CA ILE A 46 5.81 15.59 23.17
C ILE A 46 5.73 17.12 23.34
N ALA A 47 5.18 17.85 22.38
CA ALA A 47 5.04 19.31 22.46
C ALA A 47 4.06 19.79 23.55
N TRP A 48 3.21 18.91 24.09
CA TRP A 48 2.22 19.22 25.12
C TRP A 48 2.51 18.49 26.45
N THR A 49 3.70 17.91 26.61
CA THR A 49 4.20 17.32 27.87
C THR A 49 5.38 18.12 28.39
#